data_AF-A0A961WAU4-F1
#
_entry.id   AF-A0A961WAU4-F1
#
_cell.length_a   1.000
_cell.length_b   1.000
_cell.length_c   1.000
_cell.angle_alpha   90.00
_cell.angle_beta   90.00
_cell.angle_gamma   90.00
#
_symmetry.space_group_name_H-M   'P 1'
#
loop_
_entity.id
_entity.type
_entity.pdbx_description
1 polymer ?
#
loop_
_entity_poly.entity_id
_entity_poly.type
_entity_poly.pdbx_seq_one_letter_code
_entity_poly.pdbx_strand_id
1 'polypeptide(L)'
;MSEIDLATLKPIIAAIEAEFERAPPTIAVIGLSGVGKSSIVNAMFGTRRQVSATTRGTSRFSKSIFSRASTRVEGAPVNCTLRVIDAPGLGEDTELDDNYLDRYRRHLKEADVALWVLAARNRALALDQQYLRQLAGDLPNLVIGINQVDLVDPLTWNEQTNLPSREQSANIKAIVEDRREKLTKLLGPALRDDNIPAVAISAMRYYNLQALYNACLQRAPQRRRWMFELLKSFSTQDWLAQAKGLSADQKKLLAERYISSDAKLRLDDLPMPQVKPS
;
A
#
# COMPACT_ATOMS: atom_id res chain seq x y z
N MET A 1 28.89 21.07 -11.61
CA MET A 1 27.62 21.31 -10.89
C MET A 1 28.01 21.98 -9.59
N SER A 2 27.59 23.22 -9.37
CA SER A 2 27.90 23.96 -8.14
C SER A 2 27.32 23.20 -6.93
N GLU A 3 28.16 22.82 -5.97
CA GLU A 3 27.69 22.37 -4.65
C GLU A 3 26.80 23.47 -4.07
N ILE A 4 25.51 23.17 -3.89
CA ILE A 4 24.60 24.07 -3.19
C ILE A 4 25.05 24.09 -1.73
N ASP A 5 25.39 25.27 -1.21
CA ASP A 5 25.82 25.45 0.18
C ASP A 5 24.72 24.99 1.16
N LEU A 6 25.11 24.17 2.15
CA LEU A 6 24.24 23.71 3.24
C LEU A 6 23.58 24.88 3.99
N ALA A 7 24.23 26.04 4.10
CA ALA A 7 23.64 27.23 4.71
C ALA A 7 22.42 27.75 3.91
N THR A 8 22.43 27.56 2.58
CA THR A 8 21.33 27.92 1.68
C THR A 8 20.17 26.93 1.77
N LEU A 9 20.45 25.66 2.06
CA LEU A 9 19.43 24.61 2.19
C LEU A 9 18.69 24.61 3.54
N LYS A 10 19.33 25.05 4.63
CA LYS A 10 18.72 25.09 5.97
C LYS A 10 17.31 25.73 6.03
N PRO A 11 17.07 26.94 5.51
CA PRO A 11 15.73 27.54 5.55
C PRO A 11 14.70 26.76 4.73
N ILE A 12 15.12 26.14 3.62
CA ILE A 12 14.26 25.31 2.76
C ILE A 12 13.85 24.02 3.50
N ILE A 13 14.82 23.35 4.13
CA ILE A 13 14.57 22.15 4.94
C ILE A 13 13.62 22.47 6.09
N ALA A 14 13.85 23.54 6.83
CA ALA A 14 12.98 23.95 7.93
C ALA A 14 11.54 24.24 7.44
N ALA A 15 11.39 24.87 6.27
CA ALA A 15 10.07 25.11 5.67
C ALA A 15 9.37 23.80 5.26
N ILE A 16 10.12 22.84 4.72
CA ILE A 16 9.60 21.50 4.38
C ILE A 16 9.14 20.77 5.65
N GLU A 17 9.99 20.71 6.68
CA GLU A 17 9.67 20.03 7.94
C GLU A 17 8.46 20.67 8.64
N ALA A 18 8.36 21.99 8.65
CA ALA A 18 7.20 22.71 9.19
C ALA A 18 5.90 22.36 8.43
N GLU A 19 5.96 22.16 7.11
CA GLU A 19 4.78 21.76 6.33
C GLU A 19 4.36 20.31 6.64
N PHE A 20 5.32 19.40 6.84
CA PHE A 20 5.04 18.04 7.31
C PHE A 20 4.42 18.01 8.72
N GLU A 21 4.89 18.87 9.63
CA GLU A 21 4.32 18.97 10.98
C GLU A 21 2.90 19.56 10.95
N ARG A 22 2.70 20.62 10.16
CA ARG A 22 1.41 21.30 10.03
C ARG A 22 0.34 20.44 9.36
N ALA A 23 0.68 19.75 8.27
CA ALA A 23 -0.27 19.03 7.45
C ALA A 23 0.35 17.77 6.80
N PRO A 24 0.66 16.72 7.59
CA PRO A 24 1.34 15.54 7.07
C PRO A 24 0.50 14.83 6.00
N PRO A 25 1.13 14.28 4.95
CA PRO A 25 0.45 13.43 3.97
C PRO A 25 -0.27 12.30 4.69
N THR A 26 -1.52 12.04 4.29
CA THR A 26 -2.40 11.13 5.03
C THR A 26 -3.00 10.05 4.15
N ILE A 27 -2.82 8.78 4.53
CA ILE A 27 -3.46 7.63 3.90
C ILE A 27 -4.49 7.02 4.86
N ALA A 28 -5.74 6.90 4.44
CA ALA A 28 -6.75 6.14 5.18
C ALA A 28 -6.85 4.71 4.64
N VAL A 29 -6.56 3.72 5.47
CA VAL A 29 -6.70 2.29 5.15
C VAL A 29 -8.06 1.80 5.64
N ILE A 30 -8.93 1.46 4.69
CA ILE A 30 -10.34 1.12 4.93
C ILE A 30 -10.71 -0.19 4.24
N GLY A 31 -11.85 -0.78 4.62
CA GLY A 31 -12.32 -2.05 4.06
C GLY A 31 -12.99 -2.94 5.10
N LEU A 32 -13.56 -4.05 4.62
CA LEU A 32 -14.23 -5.04 5.47
C LEU A 32 -13.29 -5.62 6.54
N SER A 33 -13.85 -6.25 7.57
CA SER A 33 -13.02 -6.96 8.52
C SER A 33 -12.34 -8.19 7.90
N GLY A 34 -11.21 -8.60 8.50
CA GLY A 34 -10.45 -9.78 8.07
C GLY A 34 -9.69 -9.64 6.75
N VAL A 35 -9.80 -8.53 6.02
CA VAL A 35 -9.10 -8.30 4.73
C VAL A 35 -7.59 -8.01 4.89
N GLY A 36 -7.12 -7.73 6.11
CA GLY A 36 -5.71 -7.52 6.43
C GLY A 36 -5.23 -6.06 6.40
N LYS A 37 -6.10 -5.09 6.72
CA LYS A 37 -5.77 -3.64 6.80
C LYS A 37 -4.55 -3.37 7.70
N SER A 38 -4.61 -3.78 8.96
CA SER A 38 -3.51 -3.58 9.91
C SER A 38 -2.24 -4.32 9.51
N SER A 39 -2.36 -5.49 8.86
CA SER A 39 -1.21 -6.21 8.30
C SER A 39 -0.53 -5.41 7.19
N ILE A 40 -1.31 -4.76 6.31
CA ILE A 40 -0.78 -3.88 5.26
C ILE A 40 -0.10 -2.67 5.89
N VAL A 41 -0.73 -2.02 6.88
CA VAL A 41 -0.13 -0.87 7.58
C VAL A 41 1.24 -1.24 8.16
N ASN A 42 1.32 -2.38 8.87
CA ASN A 42 2.56 -2.85 9.46
C ASN A 42 3.62 -3.22 8.42
N ALA A 43 3.21 -3.92 7.35
CA ALA A 43 4.13 -4.36 6.30
C ALA A 43 4.62 -3.19 5.42
N MET A 44 3.76 -2.20 5.16
CA MET A 44 4.05 -1.07 4.26
C MET A 44 4.78 0.07 4.98
N PHE A 45 4.50 0.32 6.27
CA PHE A 45 5.02 1.47 7.00
C PHE A 45 5.94 1.12 8.17
N GLY A 46 6.23 -0.16 8.37
CA GLY A 46 7.43 -0.56 9.10
C GLY A 46 7.44 -0.21 10.58
N THR A 47 6.38 -0.57 11.33
CA THR A 47 6.65 -0.88 12.74
C THR A 47 7.45 -2.18 12.75
N ARG A 48 8.71 -2.17 13.20
CA ARG A 48 9.44 -3.39 13.62
C ARG A 48 8.78 -4.09 14.83
N ARG A 49 7.48 -3.95 15.02
CA ARG A 49 6.69 -4.79 15.91
C ARG A 49 6.31 -6.01 15.08
N GLN A 50 6.90 -7.15 15.43
CA GLN A 50 6.17 -8.41 15.27
C GLN A 50 4.74 -8.14 15.71
N VAL A 51 3.77 -8.44 14.85
CA VAL A 51 2.40 -8.53 15.28
C VAL A 51 2.39 -9.62 16.35
N SER A 52 2.36 -9.23 17.63
CA SER A 52 1.77 -10.12 18.61
C SER A 52 0.37 -10.39 18.09
N ALA A 53 -0.05 -11.65 18.12
CA ALA A 53 -1.34 -12.13 17.64
C ALA A 53 -2.54 -11.60 18.47
N THR A 54 -2.53 -10.34 18.88
CA THR A 54 -3.43 -9.74 19.85
C THR A 54 -3.71 -8.28 19.46
N THR A 55 -4.42 -8.03 18.36
CA THR A 55 -5.80 -7.57 18.51
C THR A 55 -6.63 -7.99 17.30
N ARG A 56 -7.29 -9.16 17.38
CA ARG A 56 -8.52 -9.34 16.61
C ARG A 56 -9.52 -8.32 17.16
N GLY A 57 -10.07 -7.48 16.30
CA GLY A 57 -11.03 -6.44 16.68
C GLY A 57 -10.38 -5.11 17.06
N THR A 58 -9.86 -4.36 16.07
CA THR A 58 -9.75 -2.92 16.22
C THR A 58 -11.17 -2.36 16.18
N SER A 59 -11.80 -2.14 17.33
CA SER A 59 -13.13 -1.51 17.44
C SER A 59 -13.06 0.03 17.37
N ARG A 60 -11.85 0.58 17.18
CA ARG A 60 -11.58 2.01 17.16
C ARG A 60 -10.65 2.37 16.00
N PHE A 61 -10.82 3.59 15.48
CA PHE A 61 -9.88 4.18 14.54
C PHE A 61 -8.52 4.37 15.23
N SER A 62 -7.46 3.91 14.59
CA SER A 62 -6.10 4.19 15.01
C SER A 62 -5.47 5.20 14.06
N LYS A 63 -4.95 6.30 14.59
CA LYS A 63 -4.16 7.27 13.84
C LYS A 63 -2.70 7.06 14.21
N SER A 64 -1.93 6.49 13.30
CA SER A 64 -0.50 6.27 13.48
C SER A 64 0.29 7.34 12.73
N ILE A 65 1.25 7.96 13.40
CA ILE A 65 2.22 8.86 12.77
C ILE A 65 3.51 8.08 12.58
N PHE A 66 3.93 7.95 11.33
CA PHE A 66 5.18 7.32 10.93
C PHE A 66 6.17 8.42 10.58
N SER A 67 7.12 8.68 11.48
CA SER A 67 8.21 9.62 11.22
C SER A 67 9.38 8.89 10.58
N ARG A 68 9.93 9.43 9.49
CA ARG A 68 11.21 9.00 8.91
C ARG A 68 12.13 10.20 8.76
N ALA A 69 13.33 10.07 9.30
CA ALA A 69 14.37 11.10 9.31
C ALA A 69 15.36 11.02 8.12
N SER A 70 15.15 10.09 7.17
CA SER A 70 16.22 9.67 6.26
C SER A 70 15.98 9.97 4.79
N THR A 71 15.15 10.97 4.46
CA THR A 71 15.10 11.47 3.09
C THR A 71 16.08 12.62 2.96
N ARG A 72 16.87 12.59 1.88
CA ARG A 72 17.86 13.63 1.60
C ARG A 72 17.33 14.55 0.50
N VAL A 73 17.32 15.85 0.75
CA VAL A 73 17.16 16.87 -0.29
C VAL A 73 18.56 17.41 -0.58
N GLU A 74 19.06 17.18 -1.81
CA GLU A 74 20.44 17.55 -2.20
C GLU A 74 21.51 17.05 -1.19
N GLY A 75 21.32 15.85 -0.64
CA GLY A 75 22.24 15.25 0.33
C GLY A 75 21.99 15.61 1.80
N ALA A 76 21.19 16.65 2.09
CA ALA A 76 20.90 17.08 3.45
C ALA A 76 19.66 16.35 4.04
N PRO A 77 19.71 15.88 5.30
CA PRO A 77 18.62 15.13 5.91
C PRO A 77 17.39 16.02 6.15
N VAL A 78 16.20 15.45 5.93
CA VAL A 78 14.90 16.10 6.16
C VAL A 78 14.00 15.14 6.93
N ASN A 79 13.39 15.63 8.02
CA ASN A 79 12.39 14.88 8.76
C ASN A 79 11.04 14.94 8.04
N CYS A 80 10.58 13.79 7.58
CA CYS A 80 9.30 13.64 6.91
C CYS A 80 8.38 12.76 7.77
N THR A 81 7.10 13.12 7.84
CA THR A 81 6.09 12.33 8.58
C THR A 81 4.97 11.90 7.64
N LEU A 82 4.49 10.68 7.84
CA LEU A 82 3.30 10.14 7.19
C LEU A 82 2.26 9.86 8.27
N ARG A 83 1.03 10.30 8.06
CA ARG A 83 -0.10 9.89 8.88
C ARG A 83 -0.85 8.76 8.19
N VAL A 84 -1.11 7.69 8.93
CA VAL A 84 -1.94 6.58 8.45
C VAL A 84 -3.10 6.41 9.40
N ILE A 85 -4.31 6.43 8.83
CA ILE A 85 -5.53 6.15 9.55
C ILE A 85 -5.86 4.68 9.28
N ASP A 86 -5.67 3.81 10.27
CA ASP A 86 -6.14 2.43 10.21
C ASP A 86 -7.58 2.41 10.74
N ALA A 87 -8.53 2.25 9.81
CA ALA A 87 -9.93 2.19 10.16
C ALA A 87 -10.29 0.79 10.68
N PRO A 88 -11.27 0.71 11.60
CA PRO A 88 -11.79 -0.56 12.08
C PRO A 88 -12.39 -1.42 10.93
N GLY A 89 -12.75 -2.68 11.19
CA GLY A 89 -13.36 -3.54 10.15
C GLY A 89 -14.82 -3.19 9.89
N LEU A 90 -15.23 -3.03 8.63
CA LEU A 90 -16.65 -2.97 8.29
C LEU A 90 -17.25 -4.39 8.22
N GLY A 91 -18.52 -4.53 8.61
CA GLY A 91 -19.30 -5.76 8.41
C GLY A 91 -19.09 -6.89 9.44
N GLU A 92 -18.48 -6.63 10.59
CA GLU A 92 -18.34 -7.63 11.67
C GLU A 92 -19.54 -7.68 12.62
N ASP A 93 -20.17 -6.54 12.89
CA ASP A 93 -21.30 -6.42 13.80
C ASP A 93 -22.22 -5.29 13.31
N THR A 94 -23.50 -5.59 13.15
CA THR A 94 -24.53 -4.61 12.76
C THR A 94 -24.97 -3.72 13.91
N GLU A 95 -24.70 -4.12 15.17
CA GLU A 95 -25.07 -3.39 16.40
C GLU A 95 -23.95 -2.45 16.90
N LEU A 96 -22.76 -2.52 16.31
CA LEU A 96 -21.65 -1.58 16.59
C LEU A 96 -21.90 -0.21 15.93
N ASP A 97 -22.68 0.62 16.63
CA ASP A 97 -22.93 2.07 16.44
C ASP A 97 -23.58 2.51 15.10
N ASP A 98 -24.78 3.10 15.18
CA ASP A 98 -25.43 3.88 14.10
C ASP A 98 -24.54 5.01 13.53
N ASN A 99 -23.48 5.39 14.25
CA ASN A 99 -22.55 6.47 13.89
C ASN A 99 -21.24 5.95 13.24
N TYR A 100 -21.13 4.67 12.92
CA TYR A 100 -19.88 4.09 12.39
C TYR A 100 -19.50 4.73 11.06
N LEU A 101 -20.43 4.83 10.10
CA LEU A 101 -20.17 5.46 8.81
C LEU A 101 -19.87 6.95 8.94
N ASP A 102 -20.53 7.67 9.84
CA ASP A 102 -20.23 9.09 10.10
C ASP A 102 -18.82 9.28 10.66
N ARG A 103 -18.31 8.34 11.47
CA ARG A 103 -16.90 8.32 11.87
C ARG A 103 -15.99 8.11 10.66
N TYR A 104 -16.31 7.18 9.74
CA TYR A 104 -15.55 7.03 8.49
C TYR A 104 -15.51 8.33 7.70
N ARG A 105 -16.66 8.96 7.47
CA ARG A 105 -16.76 10.23 6.72
C ARG A 105 -15.87 11.31 7.30
N ARG A 106 -15.88 11.48 8.63
CA ARG A 106 -15.02 12.45 9.32
C ARG A 106 -13.53 12.17 9.09
N HIS A 107 -13.10 10.91 9.22
CA HIS A 107 -11.69 10.55 9.06
C HIS A 107 -11.24 10.57 7.60
N LEU A 108 -12.11 10.22 6.65
CA LEU A 108 -11.78 10.25 5.23
C LEU A 108 -11.54 11.69 4.73
N LYS A 109 -12.24 12.68 5.30
CA LYS A 109 -11.99 14.11 5.00
C LYS A 109 -10.59 14.59 5.43
N GLU A 110 -9.93 13.90 6.35
CA GLU A 110 -8.55 14.21 6.77
C GLU A 110 -7.50 13.55 5.87
N ALA A 111 -7.90 12.62 5.00
CA ALA A 111 -6.99 11.83 4.18
C ALA A 111 -6.77 12.45 2.79
N ASP A 112 -5.54 12.33 2.30
CA ASP A 112 -5.18 12.66 0.93
C ASP A 112 -5.55 11.50 -0.03
N VAL A 113 -5.50 10.27 0.47
CA VAL A 113 -5.75 9.03 -0.29
C VAL A 113 -6.52 8.05 0.58
N ALA A 114 -7.61 7.50 0.06
CA ALA A 114 -8.31 6.34 0.61
C ALA A 114 -7.81 5.06 -0.06
N LEU A 115 -7.30 4.13 0.75
CA LEU A 115 -6.90 2.79 0.34
C LEU A 115 -7.98 1.80 0.78
N TRP A 116 -8.84 1.38 -0.14
CA TRP A 116 -9.83 0.33 0.10
C TRP A 116 -9.21 -1.06 -0.09
N VAL A 117 -9.17 -1.85 0.97
CA VAL A 117 -8.57 -3.18 0.98
C VAL A 117 -9.62 -4.27 0.81
N LEU A 118 -9.39 -5.14 -0.17
CA LEU A 118 -10.17 -6.35 -0.45
C LEU A 118 -9.32 -7.59 -0.20
N ALA A 119 -9.93 -8.70 0.21
CA ALA A 119 -9.27 -10.01 0.21
C ALA A 119 -9.45 -10.70 -1.15
N ALA A 120 -8.38 -11.17 -1.80
CA ALA A 120 -8.40 -11.81 -3.12
C ALA A 120 -9.26 -13.09 -3.18
N ARG A 121 -9.35 -13.81 -2.05
CA ARG A 121 -10.17 -15.03 -1.94
C ARG A 121 -11.67 -14.76 -1.78
N ASN A 122 -12.06 -13.55 -1.37
CA ASN A 122 -13.47 -13.23 -1.24
C ASN A 122 -14.10 -13.07 -2.64
N ARG A 123 -15.00 -13.99 -3.02
CA ARG A 123 -15.71 -13.94 -4.30
C ARG A 123 -16.88 -12.95 -4.28
N ALA A 124 -17.46 -12.70 -3.11
CA ALA A 124 -18.62 -11.83 -2.96
C ALA A 124 -18.18 -10.39 -2.69
N LEU A 125 -18.46 -9.49 -3.63
CA LEU A 125 -18.19 -8.05 -3.50
C LEU A 125 -19.41 -7.24 -3.01
N ALA A 126 -20.56 -7.88 -2.79
CA ALA A 126 -21.80 -7.17 -2.50
C ALA A 126 -21.69 -6.23 -1.29
N LEU A 127 -21.07 -6.71 -0.21
CA LEU A 127 -20.89 -5.92 1.01
C LEU A 127 -19.86 -4.79 0.81
N ASP A 128 -18.76 -5.05 0.08
CA ASP A 128 -17.81 -4.00 -0.32
C ASP A 128 -18.49 -2.90 -1.13
N GLN A 129 -19.29 -3.28 -2.13
CA GLN A 129 -20.04 -2.36 -2.98
C GLN A 129 -21.05 -1.54 -2.18
N GLN A 130 -21.74 -2.16 -1.22
CA GLN A 130 -22.69 -1.48 -0.35
C GLN A 130 -22.02 -0.37 0.46
N TYR A 131 -20.90 -0.66 1.13
CA TYR A 131 -20.20 0.34 1.94
C TYR A 131 -19.51 1.41 1.08
N LEU A 132 -18.85 1.02 -0.01
CA LEU A 132 -18.22 1.96 -0.93
C LEU A 132 -19.24 2.91 -1.54
N ARG A 133 -20.46 2.45 -1.88
CA ARG A 133 -21.53 3.32 -2.38
C ARG A 133 -21.95 4.36 -1.34
N GLN A 134 -22.06 3.96 -0.06
CA GLN A 134 -22.44 4.86 1.02
C GLN A 134 -21.37 5.90 1.40
N LEU A 135 -20.11 5.59 1.12
CA LEU A 135 -18.95 6.44 1.38
C LEU A 135 -18.48 7.20 0.14
N ALA A 136 -19.03 6.93 -1.05
CA ALA A 136 -18.48 7.40 -2.32
C ALA A 136 -18.21 8.90 -2.37
N GLY A 137 -19.11 9.73 -1.83
CA GLY A 137 -18.94 11.19 -1.79
C GLY A 137 -17.85 11.69 -0.83
N ASP A 138 -17.37 10.85 0.07
CA ASP A 138 -16.38 11.19 1.09
C ASP A 138 -15.00 10.55 0.82
N LEU A 139 -14.84 9.70 -0.21
CA LEU A 139 -13.58 9.00 -0.50
C LEU A 139 -12.58 9.93 -1.22
N PRO A 140 -11.45 10.32 -0.58
CA PRO A 140 -10.40 11.05 -1.28
C PRO A 140 -9.57 10.10 -2.16
N ASN A 141 -9.37 10.47 -3.42
CA ASN A 141 -8.39 9.86 -4.36
C ASN A 141 -8.21 8.34 -4.20
N LEU A 142 -9.26 7.57 -4.49
CA LEU A 142 -9.37 6.15 -4.15
C LEU A 142 -8.31 5.26 -4.84
N VAL A 143 -7.73 4.33 -4.07
CA VAL A 143 -6.91 3.20 -4.52
C VAL A 143 -7.49 1.90 -3.97
N ILE A 144 -7.52 0.85 -4.78
CA ILE A 144 -7.95 -0.49 -4.37
C ILE A 144 -6.72 -1.38 -4.12
N GLY A 145 -6.57 -1.89 -2.90
CA GLY A 145 -5.57 -2.91 -2.55
C GLY A 145 -6.20 -4.29 -2.47
N ILE A 146 -5.80 -5.22 -3.33
CA ILE A 146 -6.29 -6.60 -3.34
C ILE A 146 -5.28 -7.47 -2.61
N ASN A 147 -5.51 -7.70 -1.32
CA ASN A 147 -4.64 -8.43 -0.41
C ASN A 147 -4.85 -9.95 -0.45
N GLN A 148 -3.96 -10.71 0.18
CA GLN A 148 -4.02 -12.18 0.29
C GLN A 148 -3.89 -12.89 -1.06
N VAL A 149 -3.18 -12.30 -2.02
CA VAL A 149 -3.00 -12.91 -3.36
C VAL A 149 -2.16 -14.18 -3.33
N ASP A 150 -1.36 -14.37 -2.29
CA ASP A 150 -0.60 -15.60 -2.04
C ASP A 150 -1.48 -16.82 -1.81
N LEU A 151 -2.76 -16.59 -1.54
CA LEU A 151 -3.76 -17.62 -1.24
C LEU A 151 -4.78 -17.77 -2.37
N VAL A 152 -4.50 -17.21 -3.55
CA VAL A 152 -5.30 -17.41 -4.77
C VAL A 152 -4.95 -18.76 -5.38
N ASP A 153 -5.95 -19.50 -5.84
CA ASP A 153 -5.72 -20.77 -6.52
C ASP A 153 -5.05 -20.58 -7.89
N PRO A 154 -4.19 -21.52 -8.34
CA PRO A 154 -3.67 -22.63 -7.56
C PRO A 154 -2.65 -22.14 -6.52
N LEU A 155 -2.64 -22.75 -5.33
CA LEU A 155 -1.75 -22.43 -4.19
C LEU A 155 -0.27 -22.82 -4.46
N THR A 156 0.30 -22.26 -5.51
CA THR A 156 1.59 -22.60 -6.10
C THR A 156 2.59 -21.46 -5.93
N TRP A 157 2.46 -20.73 -4.82
CA TRP A 157 3.39 -19.65 -4.47
C TRP A 157 4.79 -20.22 -4.29
N ASN A 158 5.76 -19.68 -5.01
CA ASN A 158 7.14 -20.10 -4.92
C ASN A 158 7.79 -19.46 -3.68
N GLU A 159 8.08 -20.25 -2.64
CA GLU A 159 8.73 -19.75 -1.42
C GLU A 159 10.21 -19.37 -1.61
N GLN A 160 10.89 -19.95 -2.60
CA GLN A 160 12.29 -19.67 -2.87
C GLN A 160 12.46 -18.26 -3.42
N THR A 161 11.58 -17.84 -4.34
CA THR A 161 11.60 -16.52 -4.99
C THR A 161 10.60 -15.53 -4.41
N ASN A 162 9.68 -16.00 -3.56
CA ASN A 162 8.58 -15.23 -3.00
C ASN A 162 7.67 -14.58 -4.06
N LEU A 163 7.30 -15.38 -5.07
CA LEU A 163 6.47 -14.96 -6.21
C LEU A 163 5.38 -15.99 -6.51
N PRO A 164 4.24 -15.57 -7.08
CA PRO A 164 3.25 -16.51 -7.59
C PRO A 164 3.80 -17.27 -8.79
N SER A 165 3.34 -18.51 -9.00
CA SER A 165 3.58 -19.23 -10.25
C SER A 165 2.93 -18.50 -11.44
N ARG A 166 3.25 -18.92 -12.67
CA ARG A 166 2.63 -18.37 -13.88
C ARG A 166 1.11 -18.52 -13.88
N GLU A 167 0.61 -19.68 -13.45
CA GLU A 167 -0.82 -19.98 -13.39
C GLU A 167 -1.51 -19.16 -12.29
N GLN A 168 -0.93 -19.13 -11.08
CA GLN A 168 -1.45 -18.30 -9.99
C GLN A 168 -1.44 -16.82 -10.36
N SER A 169 -0.40 -16.34 -11.06
CA SER A 169 -0.31 -14.96 -11.55
C SER A 169 -1.42 -14.63 -12.56
N ALA A 170 -1.81 -15.57 -13.44
CA ALA A 170 -2.91 -15.37 -14.37
C ALA A 170 -4.24 -15.21 -13.62
N ASN A 171 -4.50 -16.03 -12.60
CA ASN A 171 -5.71 -15.94 -11.79
C ASN A 171 -5.75 -14.64 -10.96
N ILE A 172 -4.61 -14.23 -10.38
CA ILE A 172 -4.49 -12.94 -9.69
C ILE A 172 -4.84 -11.78 -10.64
N LYS A 173 -4.33 -11.79 -11.88
CA LYS A 173 -4.64 -10.75 -12.88
C LYS A 173 -6.13 -10.71 -13.21
N ALA A 174 -6.75 -11.87 -13.44
CA ALA A 174 -8.18 -11.95 -13.71
C ALA A 174 -9.02 -11.38 -12.56
N ILE A 175 -8.66 -11.71 -11.30
CA ILE A 175 -9.31 -11.16 -10.10
C ILE A 175 -9.15 -9.64 -10.01
N VAL A 176 -7.96 -9.12 -10.32
CA VAL A 176 -7.70 -7.67 -10.30
C VAL A 176 -8.55 -6.93 -11.32
N GLU A 177 -8.58 -7.39 -12.56
CA GLU A 177 -9.38 -6.74 -13.62
C GLU A 177 -10.88 -6.82 -13.32
N ASP A 178 -11.40 -7.98 -12.90
CA ASP A 178 -12.82 -8.15 -12.55
C ASP A 178 -13.25 -7.16 -11.44
N ARG A 179 -12.44 -7.06 -10.38
CA ARG A 179 -12.73 -6.16 -9.25
C ARG A 179 -12.62 -4.69 -9.63
N ARG A 180 -11.58 -4.36 -10.39
CA ARG A 180 -11.35 -3.00 -10.89
C ARG A 180 -12.53 -2.56 -11.74
N GLU A 181 -12.95 -3.38 -12.69
CA GLU A 181 -14.08 -3.08 -13.58
C GLU A 181 -15.36 -2.86 -12.77
N LYS A 182 -15.72 -3.80 -11.88
CA LYS A 182 -16.94 -3.70 -11.07
C LYS A 182 -16.96 -2.48 -10.17
N LEU A 183 -15.85 -2.18 -9.49
CA LEU A 183 -15.77 -1.03 -8.58
C LEU A 183 -15.67 0.31 -9.33
N THR A 184 -14.97 0.35 -10.46
CA THR A 184 -14.93 1.55 -11.32
C THR A 184 -16.31 1.85 -11.89
N LYS A 185 -17.03 0.84 -12.38
CA LYS A 185 -18.41 1.02 -12.85
C LYS A 185 -19.35 1.52 -11.75
N LEU A 186 -19.16 1.04 -10.52
CA LEU A 186 -19.98 1.44 -9.38
C LEU A 186 -19.70 2.89 -8.92
N LEU A 187 -18.42 3.23 -8.78
CA LEU A 187 -17.99 4.45 -8.08
C LEU A 187 -17.62 5.58 -9.04
N GLY A 188 -17.27 5.26 -10.28
CA GLY A 188 -16.78 6.23 -11.25
C GLY A 188 -17.71 7.42 -11.49
N PRO A 189 -19.05 7.25 -11.57
CA PRO A 189 -19.96 8.40 -11.65
C PRO A 189 -19.91 9.33 -10.44
N ALA A 190 -19.80 8.77 -9.23
CA ALA A 190 -19.76 9.54 -7.98
C ALA A 190 -18.39 10.22 -7.76
N LEU A 191 -17.30 9.52 -8.10
CA LEU A 191 -15.94 10.01 -7.97
C LEU A 191 -15.46 10.86 -9.16
N ARG A 192 -16.23 10.86 -10.26
CA ARG A 192 -15.84 11.41 -11.58
C ARG A 192 -14.51 10.83 -12.07
N ASP A 193 -14.38 9.52 -11.96
CA ASP A 193 -13.14 8.78 -12.19
C ASP A 193 -13.40 7.43 -12.85
N ASP A 194 -12.97 7.29 -14.09
CA ASP A 194 -13.15 6.07 -14.89
C ASP A 194 -11.96 5.10 -14.82
N ASN A 195 -10.97 5.37 -13.96
CA ASN A 195 -9.75 4.59 -13.89
C ASN A 195 -9.22 4.40 -12.47
N ILE A 196 -10.03 3.78 -11.60
CA ILE A 196 -9.64 3.51 -10.21
C ILE A 196 -8.52 2.43 -10.20
N PRO A 197 -7.32 2.73 -9.69
CA PRO A 197 -6.21 1.78 -9.69
C PRO A 197 -6.50 0.63 -8.71
N ALA A 198 -6.20 -0.59 -9.14
CA ALA A 198 -6.28 -1.78 -8.32
C ALA A 198 -4.92 -2.51 -8.33
N VAL A 199 -4.40 -2.81 -7.15
CA VAL A 199 -3.08 -3.44 -7.00
C VAL A 199 -3.19 -4.71 -6.18
N ALA A 200 -2.81 -5.84 -6.78
CA ALA A 200 -2.67 -7.12 -6.07
C ALA A 200 -1.44 -7.10 -5.17
N ILE A 201 -1.61 -7.45 -3.91
CA ILE A 201 -0.57 -7.49 -2.88
C ILE A 201 -0.72 -8.70 -1.96
N SER A 202 0.36 -9.05 -1.27
CA SER A 202 0.30 -9.88 -0.08
C SER A 202 1.06 -9.20 1.03
N ALA A 203 0.34 -8.72 2.04
CA ALA A 203 0.95 -8.14 3.23
C ALA A 203 1.80 -9.19 3.98
N MET A 204 1.34 -10.45 4.02
CA MET A 204 2.05 -11.54 4.69
C MET A 204 3.38 -11.86 4.01
N ARG A 205 3.42 -11.81 2.67
CA ARG A 205 4.61 -12.10 1.87
C ARG A 205 5.41 -10.84 1.50
N TYR A 206 5.03 -9.67 1.99
CA TYR A 206 5.61 -8.38 1.57
C TYR A 206 5.60 -8.18 0.04
N TYR A 207 4.69 -8.83 -0.68
CA TYR A 207 4.65 -8.83 -2.13
C TYR A 207 3.93 -7.59 -2.66
N ASN A 208 4.58 -6.89 -3.59
CA ASN A 208 4.03 -5.80 -4.40
C ASN A 208 3.55 -4.55 -3.61
N LEU A 209 3.98 -4.40 -2.35
CA LEU A 209 3.63 -3.24 -1.50
C LEU A 209 4.17 -1.91 -2.06
N GLN A 210 5.32 -1.94 -2.74
CA GLN A 210 5.86 -0.78 -3.47
C GLN A 210 4.86 -0.26 -4.51
N ALA A 211 4.28 -1.15 -5.32
CA ALA A 211 3.34 -0.75 -6.36
C ALA A 211 2.06 -0.17 -5.75
N LEU A 212 1.63 -0.70 -4.60
CA LEU A 212 0.49 -0.15 -3.86
C LEU A 212 0.78 1.27 -3.37
N TYR A 213 1.95 1.49 -2.78
CA TYR A 213 2.36 2.84 -2.37
C TYR A 213 2.51 3.79 -3.56
N ASN A 214 3.10 3.34 -4.67
CA ASN A 214 3.22 4.15 -5.88
C ASN A 214 1.84 4.53 -6.43
N ALA A 215 0.84 3.64 -6.36
CA ALA A 215 -0.53 3.96 -6.73
C ALA A 215 -1.12 5.05 -5.82
N CYS A 216 -0.88 4.97 -4.50
CA CYS A 216 -1.25 6.03 -3.55
C CYS A 216 -0.56 7.36 -3.91
N LEU A 217 0.73 7.34 -4.19
CA LEU A 217 1.52 8.52 -4.56
C LEU A 217 0.99 9.18 -5.84
N GLN A 218 0.69 8.39 -6.88
CA GLN A 218 0.11 8.90 -8.13
C GLN A 218 -1.29 9.48 -7.93
N ARG A 219 -2.07 8.91 -7.01
CA ARG A 219 -3.41 9.38 -6.66
C ARG A 219 -3.42 10.59 -5.75
N ALA A 220 -2.38 10.80 -4.94
CA ALA A 220 -2.31 11.94 -4.03
C ALA A 220 -2.53 13.28 -4.77
N PRO A 221 -3.14 14.29 -4.10
CA PRO A 221 -3.38 15.59 -4.70
C PRO A 221 -2.10 16.19 -5.28
N GLN A 222 -2.16 16.75 -6.50
CA GLN A 222 -0.97 17.22 -7.23
C GLN A 222 -0.09 18.17 -6.41
N ARG A 223 -0.70 19.07 -5.62
CA ARG A 223 0.02 20.03 -4.74
C ARG A 223 0.75 19.38 -3.56
N ARG A 224 0.44 18.12 -3.25
CA ARG A 224 0.94 17.38 -2.08
C ARG A 224 1.73 16.12 -2.45
N ARG A 225 1.80 15.74 -3.75
CA ARG A 225 2.56 14.56 -4.24
C ARG A 225 4.02 14.57 -3.81
N TRP A 226 4.67 15.74 -3.85
CA TRP A 226 6.06 15.91 -3.43
C TRP A 226 6.31 15.40 -1.99
N MET A 227 5.32 15.50 -1.09
CA MET A 227 5.44 14.99 0.28
C MET A 227 5.51 13.46 0.30
N PHE A 228 4.70 12.80 -0.53
CA PHE A 228 4.72 11.34 -0.69
C PHE A 228 5.99 10.87 -1.39
N GLU A 229 6.52 11.64 -2.35
CA GLU A 229 7.77 11.37 -3.04
C GLU A 229 8.95 11.42 -2.06
N LEU A 230 9.00 12.43 -1.19
CA LEU A 230 10.01 12.50 -0.15
C LEU A 230 9.89 11.34 0.84
N LEU A 231 8.71 10.79 1.09
CA LEU A 231 8.55 9.60 1.93
C LEU A 231 8.94 8.28 1.22
N LYS A 232 9.12 8.28 -0.11
CA LYS A 232 9.42 7.06 -0.90
C LYS A 232 10.80 6.52 -0.52
N SER A 233 10.81 5.57 0.39
CA SER A 233 11.98 4.74 0.72
C SER A 233 11.52 3.32 1.01
N PHE A 234 10.82 2.77 0.01
CA PHE A 234 10.59 1.34 -0.11
C PHE A 234 11.83 0.73 -0.73
N SER A 235 12.39 -0.26 -0.04
CA SER A 235 13.49 -1.06 -0.57
C SER A 235 12.90 -2.38 -1.02
N THR A 236 13.16 -2.82 -2.26
CA THR A 236 12.81 -4.19 -2.70
C THR A 236 13.45 -5.27 -1.81
N GLN A 237 14.42 -4.88 -0.97
CA GLN A 237 15.01 -5.72 0.07
C GLN A 237 13.97 -6.26 1.07
N ASP A 238 12.90 -5.53 1.40
CA ASP A 238 11.89 -6.00 2.38
C ASP A 238 11.10 -7.21 1.85
N TRP A 239 10.80 -7.22 0.55
CA TRP A 239 10.19 -8.35 -0.16
C TRP A 239 11.17 -9.51 -0.34
N LEU A 240 12.42 -9.21 -0.74
CA LEU A 240 13.48 -10.21 -0.94
C LEU A 240 13.98 -10.83 0.36
N ALA A 241 13.81 -10.16 1.50
CA ALA A 241 14.12 -10.71 2.82
C ALA A 241 13.33 -12.00 3.09
N GLN A 242 12.12 -12.11 2.55
CA GLN A 242 11.25 -13.28 2.69
C GLN A 242 11.59 -14.41 1.70
N ALA A 243 12.41 -14.16 0.69
CA ALA A 243 12.85 -15.18 -0.27
C ALA A 243 13.88 -16.12 0.37
N LYS A 244 13.52 -17.39 0.55
CA LYS A 244 14.35 -18.38 1.26
C LYS A 244 15.44 -19.02 0.39
N GLY A 245 15.31 -18.96 -0.94
CA GLY A 245 16.18 -19.68 -1.88
C GLY A 245 17.21 -18.81 -2.60
N LEU A 246 17.28 -17.51 -2.31
CA LEU A 246 18.19 -16.57 -2.97
C LEU A 246 19.37 -16.22 -2.06
N SER A 247 20.58 -16.22 -2.60
CA SER A 247 21.77 -15.70 -1.91
C SER A 247 21.68 -14.18 -1.72
N ALA A 248 22.49 -13.63 -0.81
CA ALA A 248 22.56 -12.18 -0.59
C ALA A 248 22.88 -11.42 -1.89
N ASP A 249 23.79 -11.95 -2.72
CA ASP A 249 24.17 -11.37 -4.00
C ASP A 249 23.05 -11.43 -5.05
N GLN A 250 22.31 -12.53 -5.10
CA GLN A 250 21.13 -12.67 -5.98
C GLN A 250 20.02 -11.69 -5.57
N LYS A 251 19.78 -11.53 -4.27
CA LYS A 251 18.85 -10.53 -3.74
C LYS A 251 19.31 -9.12 -4.11
N LYS A 252 20.61 -8.81 -3.98
CA LYS A 252 21.17 -7.50 -4.33
C LYS A 252 21.01 -7.20 -5.83
N LEU A 253 21.31 -8.16 -6.71
CA LEU A 253 21.16 -8.01 -8.16
C LEU A 253 19.69 -7.79 -8.58
N LEU A 254 18.76 -8.54 -7.98
CA LEU A 254 17.32 -8.34 -8.16
C LEU A 254 16.82 -7.05 -7.53
N ALA A 255 17.49 -6.49 -6.52
CA ALA A 255 17.13 -5.19 -5.99
C ALA A 255 17.57 -4.07 -6.96
N GLU A 256 18.82 -4.10 -7.44
CA GLU A 256 19.42 -3.07 -8.31
C GLU A 256 18.71 -2.94 -9.66
N ARG A 257 18.34 -4.06 -10.28
CA ARG A 257 17.67 -4.09 -11.59
C ARG A 257 16.23 -3.54 -11.56
N TYR A 258 15.58 -3.54 -10.39
CA TYR A 258 14.14 -3.28 -10.26
C TYR A 258 13.79 -2.06 -9.39
N ILE A 259 14.65 -1.65 -8.46
CA ILE A 259 14.51 -0.36 -7.73
C ILE A 259 14.66 0.83 -8.68
N SER A 260 15.44 0.67 -9.75
CA SER A 260 15.80 1.76 -10.66
C SER A 260 14.83 2.01 -11.82
N SER A 261 13.86 1.11 -12.10
CA SER A 261 13.14 1.10 -13.39
C SER A 261 11.63 1.34 -13.34
N ASP A 262 11.00 1.50 -12.16
CA ASP A 262 9.53 1.63 -11.98
C ASP A 262 8.69 0.55 -12.72
N ALA A 263 9.30 -0.55 -13.17
CA ALA A 263 8.68 -1.55 -14.04
C ALA A 263 8.01 -2.71 -13.25
N LYS A 264 6.89 -3.22 -13.79
CA LYS A 264 6.21 -4.44 -13.29
C LYS A 264 7.14 -5.65 -13.43
N LEU A 265 7.48 -6.32 -12.32
CA LEU A 265 8.11 -7.66 -12.31
C LEU A 265 7.23 -8.65 -13.09
N ARG A 266 7.74 -9.19 -14.20
CA ARG A 266 7.16 -10.36 -14.87
C ARG A 266 8.04 -11.58 -14.59
N LEU A 267 7.40 -12.74 -14.43
CA LEU A 267 8.08 -14.01 -14.14
C LEU A 267 9.18 -14.32 -15.18
N ASP A 268 8.96 -13.87 -16.42
CA ASP A 268 9.85 -14.09 -17.57
C ASP A 268 11.15 -13.25 -17.50
N ASP A 269 11.22 -12.22 -16.65
CA ASP A 269 12.36 -11.30 -16.54
C ASP A 269 13.40 -11.73 -15.48
N LEU A 270 13.09 -12.79 -14.73
CA LEU A 270 13.96 -13.29 -13.66
C LEU A 270 14.96 -14.30 -14.21
N PRO A 271 16.26 -14.18 -13.88
CA PRO A 271 17.20 -15.25 -14.18
C PRO A 271 16.79 -16.48 -13.37
N MET A 272 16.22 -17.47 -14.05
CA MET A 272 15.91 -18.76 -13.43
C MET A 272 17.22 -19.34 -12.88
N PRO A 273 17.26 -19.76 -11.61
CA PRO A 273 18.43 -20.48 -11.12
C PRO A 273 18.59 -21.71 -11.99
N GLN A 274 19.80 -21.92 -12.54
CA GLN A 274 20.14 -23.21 -13.13
C GLN A 274 20.12 -24.21 -11.99
N VAL A 275 19.01 -24.94 -11.88
CA VAL A 275 18.91 -26.10 -11.00
C VAL A 275 19.93 -27.09 -11.54
N LYS A 276 21.06 -27.26 -10.84
CA LYS A 276 21.95 -28.38 -11.10
C LYS A 276 21.13 -29.65 -10.84
N PRO A 277 20.96 -30.54 -11.83
CA PRO A 277 20.27 -31.80 -11.59
C PRO A 277 21.07 -32.59 -10.56
N SER A 278 20.38 -33.05 -9.52
CA SER A 278 20.84 -34.06 -8.57
C SER A 278 20.87 -35.43 -9.23
#